data_AF-A0A3D5GRL4-F1
#
_entry.id   AF-A0A3D5GRL4-F1
#
_cell.length_a   1.000
_cell.length_b   1.000
_cell.length_c   1.000
_cell.angle_alpha   90.00
_cell.angle_beta   90.00
_cell.angle_gamma   90.00
#
_symmetry.space_group_name_H-M   'P 1'
#
loop_
_entity.id
_entity.type
_entity.pdbx_description
1 polymer ?
#
loop_
_entity_poly.entity_id
_entity_poly.type
_entity_poly.pdbx_seq_one_letter_code
_entity_poly.pdbx_strand_id
1 'polypeptide(L)'
;VVRAVPDLFWAKLMVTAIGIGAFAGSWALTIFSLAVMVKLFSETVDGADPGPLEAAKSTGGRHTPSLRTGILPTVFPDYVAHALYVFELNVRASVVLGLVGAGGIGRVLEAQRQFFRFGRVLGVLVIIFVVVWVIEQVSVSLRKRLI
;
A
#
# COMPACT_ATOMS: atom_id res chain seq x y z
N VAL A 1 -10.58 -0.62 -12.62
CA VAL A 1 -10.28 -1.87 -13.36
C VAL A 1 -8.86 -1.90 -13.95
N VAL A 2 -8.16 -0.76 -14.14
CA VAL A 2 -6.75 -0.70 -14.65
C VAL A 2 -5.70 -0.54 -13.53
N ARG A 3 -5.86 -1.18 -12.37
CA ARG A 3 -4.90 -1.06 -11.24
C ARG A 3 -4.00 -2.27 -11.00
N ALA A 4 -4.35 -3.43 -11.58
CA ALA A 4 -3.55 -4.66 -11.51
C ALA A 4 -2.50 -4.79 -12.65
N VAL A 5 -2.48 -3.84 -13.59
CA VAL A 5 -1.44 -3.79 -14.64
C VAL A 5 -0.19 -3.05 -14.14
N PRO A 6 -0.30 -1.92 -13.41
CA PRO A 6 0.86 -1.22 -12.86
C PRO A 6 1.77 -2.06 -11.96
N ASP A 7 1.22 -2.82 -11.01
CA ASP A 7 1.98 -3.64 -10.06
C ASP A 7 2.67 -4.83 -10.75
N LEU A 8 1.97 -5.52 -11.66
CA LEU A 8 2.56 -6.57 -12.51
C LEU A 8 3.67 -6.04 -13.42
N PHE A 9 3.51 -4.83 -13.94
CA PHE A 9 4.53 -4.17 -14.76
C PHE A 9 5.80 -3.88 -13.96
N TRP A 10 5.68 -3.23 -12.79
CA TRP A 10 6.80 -2.96 -11.90
C TRP A 10 7.48 -4.25 -11.42
N ALA A 11 6.70 -5.28 -11.14
CA ALA A 11 7.22 -6.59 -10.76
C ALA A 11 8.04 -7.22 -11.87
N LYS A 12 7.51 -7.23 -13.10
CA LYS A 12 8.22 -7.83 -14.23
C LYS A 12 9.51 -7.06 -14.54
N LEU A 13 9.48 -5.73 -14.48
CA LEU A 13 10.67 -4.89 -14.60
C LEU A 13 11.72 -5.25 -13.54
N MET A 14 11.34 -5.33 -12.27
CA MET A 14 12.28 -5.64 -11.19
C MET A 14 12.81 -7.08 -11.26
N VAL A 15 11.96 -8.04 -11.64
CA VAL A 15 12.40 -9.42 -11.86
C VAL A 15 13.40 -9.51 -13.02
N THR A 16 13.21 -8.73 -14.09
CA THR A 16 14.18 -8.70 -15.20
C THR A 16 15.47 -7.97 -14.83
N ALA A 17 15.41 -6.94 -13.99
CA ALA A 17 16.58 -6.13 -13.61
C ALA A 17 17.44 -6.81 -12.53
N ILE A 18 16.81 -7.41 -11.52
CA ILE A 18 17.49 -7.93 -10.32
C ILE A 18 17.42 -9.46 -10.21
N GLY A 19 16.48 -10.10 -10.92
CA GLY A 19 16.27 -11.53 -10.90
C GLY A 19 15.03 -11.96 -10.09
N ILE A 20 14.75 -13.27 -10.13
CA ILE A 20 13.63 -13.90 -9.42
C ILE A 20 13.91 -13.90 -7.92
N GLY A 21 12.97 -13.42 -7.11
CA GLY A 21 13.11 -13.47 -5.66
C GLY A 21 12.31 -12.41 -4.93
N ALA A 22 12.20 -12.58 -3.60
CA ALA A 22 11.44 -11.67 -2.74
C ALA A 22 11.98 -10.24 -2.75
N PHE A 23 13.28 -10.06 -3.02
CA PHE A 23 13.90 -8.74 -3.12
C PHE A 23 13.38 -7.94 -4.33
N ALA A 24 13.18 -8.59 -5.49
CA ALA A 24 12.59 -7.93 -6.64
C ALA A 24 11.13 -7.53 -6.37
N GLY A 25 10.35 -8.40 -5.71
CA GLY A 25 8.98 -8.08 -5.32
C GLY A 25 8.87 -6.98 -4.27
N SER A 26 9.75 -6.96 -3.27
CA SER A 26 9.72 -5.91 -2.24
C SER A 26 10.01 -4.54 -2.85
N TRP A 27 10.98 -4.43 -3.75
CA TRP A 27 11.27 -3.19 -4.47
C TRP A 27 10.15 -2.78 -5.42
N ALA A 28 9.57 -3.72 -6.16
CA ALA A 28 8.43 -3.45 -7.03
C ALA A 28 7.25 -2.87 -6.24
N LEU A 29 6.89 -3.50 -5.11
CA LEU A 29 5.83 -3.00 -4.23
C LEU A 29 6.20 -1.66 -3.59
N THR A 30 7.46 -1.45 -3.19
CA THR A 30 7.91 -0.19 -2.56
C THR A 30 7.79 0.98 -3.54
N ILE A 31 8.27 0.83 -4.77
CA ILE A 31 8.21 1.90 -5.78
C ILE A 31 6.74 2.20 -6.13
N PHE A 32 5.94 1.16 -6.35
CA PHE A 32 4.53 1.33 -6.67
C PHE A 32 3.75 1.98 -5.52
N SER A 33 3.94 1.51 -4.29
CA SER A 33 3.29 2.07 -3.10
C SER A 33 3.70 3.51 -2.83
N LEU A 34 4.97 3.86 -3.04
CA LEU A 34 5.46 5.23 -2.91
C LEU A 34 4.78 6.15 -3.92
N ALA A 35 4.67 5.74 -5.19
CA ALA A 35 3.99 6.53 -6.22
C ALA A 35 2.51 6.77 -5.88
N VAL A 36 1.81 5.75 -5.39
CA VAL A 36 0.41 5.88 -4.95
C VAL A 36 0.30 6.79 -3.72
N MET A 37 1.19 6.64 -2.75
CA MET A 37 1.18 7.43 -1.52
C MET A 37 1.43 8.91 -1.79
N VAL A 38 2.41 9.23 -2.63
CA VAL A 38 2.73 10.61 -3.01
C VAL A 38 1.53 11.27 -3.68
N LYS A 39 0.86 10.57 -4.60
CA LYS A 39 -0.33 11.08 -5.26
C LYS A 39 -1.46 11.35 -4.27
N LEU A 40 -1.81 10.36 -3.45
CA LEU A 40 -2.90 10.49 -2.48
C LEU A 40 -2.61 11.60 -1.47
N PHE A 41 -1.38 11.67 -0.96
CA PHE A 41 -0.97 12.71 -0.02
C PHE A 41 -1.02 14.11 -0.65
N SER A 42 -0.63 14.25 -1.93
CA SER A 42 -0.77 15.53 -2.65
C SER A 42 -2.24 15.94 -2.74
N GLU A 43 -3.13 15.02 -3.13
CA GLU A 43 -4.57 15.29 -3.22
C GLU A 43 -5.17 15.69 -1.86
N THR A 44 -4.73 15.06 -0.77
CA THR A 44 -5.13 15.43 0.61
C THR A 44 -4.62 16.82 0.99
N VAL A 45 -3.37 17.14 0.69
CA VAL A 45 -2.78 18.44 1.02
C VAL A 45 -3.40 19.56 0.20
N ASP A 46 -3.62 19.35 -1.10
CA ASP A 46 -4.25 20.32 -2.01
C ASP A 46 -5.73 20.54 -1.68
N GLY A 47 -6.39 19.54 -1.09
CA GLY A 47 -7.77 19.63 -0.61
C GLY A 47 -7.95 20.24 0.78
N ALA A 48 -6.86 20.48 1.53
CA ALA A 48 -6.93 21.04 2.87
C ALA A 48 -7.18 22.55 2.85
N ASP A 49 -8.04 23.06 3.75
CA ASP A 49 -8.32 24.49 3.87
C ASP A 49 -7.04 25.27 4.23
N PRO A 50 -6.64 26.30 3.47
CA PRO A 50 -5.48 27.14 3.80
C PRO A 50 -5.70 28.05 5.02
N GLY A 51 -6.94 28.22 5.50
CA GLY A 51 -7.30 29.11 6.61
C GLY A 51 -6.41 29.00 7.87
N PRO A 52 -6.15 27.79 8.41
CA PRO A 52 -5.24 27.61 9.56
C PRO A 52 -3.80 28.08 9.30
N LEU A 53 -3.31 27.94 8.05
CA LEU A 53 -1.98 28.38 7.65
C LEU A 53 -1.91 29.91 7.52
N GLU A 54 -2.94 30.52 6.93
CA GLU A 54 -3.06 31.98 6.79
C GLU A 54 -3.21 32.67 8.16
N ALA A 55 -4.01 32.09 9.06
CA ALA A 55 -4.15 32.56 10.42
C ALA A 55 -2.80 32.52 11.17
N ALA A 56 -2.06 31.41 11.08
CA ALA A 56 -0.76 31.28 11.72
C ALA A 56 0.32 32.20 11.12
N LYS A 57 0.21 32.56 9.82
CA LYS A 57 1.06 33.59 9.20
C LYS A 57 0.68 35.00 9.67
N SER A 58 -0.61 35.29 9.85
CA SER A 58 -1.10 36.60 10.29
C SER A 58 -0.63 36.99 11.71
N THR A 59 -0.34 36.00 12.57
CA THR A 59 0.19 36.21 13.93
C THR A 59 1.72 36.31 13.99
N GLY A 60 2.42 36.42 12.84
CA GLY A 60 3.88 36.54 12.78
C GLY A 60 4.64 35.20 12.87
N GLY A 61 3.96 34.07 12.68
CA GLY A 61 4.57 32.74 12.75
C GLY A 61 5.56 32.47 11.61
N ARG A 62 6.74 31.92 11.94
CA ARG A 62 7.69 31.39 10.95
C ARG A 62 7.04 30.27 10.12
N HIS A 63 7.50 30.10 8.87
CA HIS A 63 6.89 29.18 7.89
C HIS A 63 6.87 27.71 8.37
N THR A 64 7.95 27.21 8.97
CA THR A 64 8.06 25.81 9.41
C THR A 64 7.19 25.45 10.63
N PRO A 65 7.14 26.27 11.71
CA PRO A 65 6.19 26.07 12.79
C PRO A 65 4.73 26.12 12.33
N SER A 66 4.37 27.10 11.49
CA SER A 66 3.00 27.26 10.98
C SER A 66 2.50 26.03 10.21
N LEU A 67 3.35 25.44 9.35
CA LEU A 67 3.03 24.19 8.64
C LEU A 67 2.82 22.99 9.58
N ARG A 68 3.68 22.85 10.60
CA ARG A 68 3.62 21.72 11.54
C ARG A 68 2.41 21.76 12.45
N THR A 69 1.92 22.95 12.80
CA THR A 69 0.82 23.11 13.77
C THR A 69 -0.52 23.37 13.10
N GLY A 70 -0.54 23.87 11.86
CA GLY A 70 -1.76 24.17 11.10
C GLY A 70 -2.23 23.04 10.18
N ILE A 71 -1.38 22.59 9.26
CA ILE A 71 -1.78 21.65 8.19
C ILE A 71 -1.50 20.20 8.60
N LEU A 72 -0.32 19.94 9.16
CA LEU A 72 0.14 18.58 9.46
C LEU A 72 -0.83 17.77 10.34
N PRO A 73 -1.39 18.28 11.46
CA PRO A 73 -2.32 17.51 12.28
C PRO A 73 -3.67 17.25 11.58
N THR A 74 -4.06 18.12 10.63
CA THR A 74 -5.30 17.99 9.86
C THR A 74 -5.20 16.89 8.81
N VAL A 75 -4.05 16.77 8.13
CA VAL A 75 -3.83 15.75 7.07
C VAL A 75 -3.32 14.41 7.61
N PHE A 76 -2.88 14.35 8.87
CA PHE A 76 -2.28 13.15 9.46
C PHE A 76 -3.25 11.94 9.55
N PRO A 77 -4.52 12.10 9.98
CA PRO A 77 -5.47 10.99 10.00
C PRO A 77 -5.70 10.37 8.62
N ASP A 78 -5.81 11.22 7.59
CA ASP A 78 -5.95 10.80 6.20
C ASP A 78 -4.69 10.09 5.69
N TYR A 79 -3.51 10.61 6.03
CA TYR A 79 -2.24 9.94 5.70
C TYR A 79 -2.18 8.51 6.27
N VAL A 80 -2.57 8.33 7.54
CA VAL A 80 -2.60 7.00 8.17
C VAL A 80 -3.66 6.10 7.51
N ALA A 81 -4.82 6.66 7.16
CA ALA A 81 -5.87 5.95 6.42
C ALA A 81 -5.37 5.48 5.04
N HIS A 82 -4.63 6.31 4.32
CA HIS A 82 -4.00 5.96 3.04
C HIS A 82 -2.86 4.94 3.21
N ALA A 83 -2.08 5.02 4.29
CA ALA A 83 -1.07 4.02 4.62
C ALA A 83 -1.68 2.63 4.85
N LEU A 84 -2.77 2.54 5.61
CA LEU A 84 -3.52 1.29 5.82
C LEU A 84 -4.11 0.75 4.51
N TYR A 85 -4.64 1.64 3.66
CA TYR A 85 -5.13 1.25 2.33
C TYR A 85 -4.03 0.63 1.46
N VAL A 86 -2.89 1.30 1.37
CA VAL A 86 -1.76 0.84 0.55
C VAL A 86 -1.15 -0.44 1.13
N PHE A 87 -1.13 -0.58 2.45
CA PHE A 87 -0.71 -1.83 3.11
C PHE A 87 -1.60 -3.01 2.71
N GLU A 88 -2.92 -2.85 2.80
CA GLU A 88 -3.89 -3.87 2.39
C GLU A 88 -3.71 -4.25 0.90
N LEU A 89 -3.51 -3.24 0.05
CA LEU A 89 -3.25 -3.42 -1.38
C LEU A 89 -1.96 -4.22 -1.60
N ASN A 90 -0.87 -3.91 -0.87
CA ASN A 90 0.41 -4.61 -0.98
C ASN A 90 0.30 -6.08 -0.56
N VAL A 91 -0.47 -6.39 0.49
CA VAL A 91 -0.70 -7.78 0.92
C VAL A 91 -1.38 -8.57 -0.20
N ARG A 92 -2.43 -8.01 -0.81
CA ARG A 92 -3.17 -8.64 -1.91
C ARG A 92 -2.30 -8.81 -3.16
N ALA A 93 -1.53 -7.78 -3.52
CA ALA A 93 -0.59 -7.81 -4.63
C ALA A 93 0.50 -8.87 -4.43
N SER A 94 0.99 -9.07 -3.20
CA SER A 94 2.03 -10.07 -2.89
C SER A 94 1.65 -11.52 -3.25
N VAL A 95 0.35 -11.83 -3.31
CA VAL A 95 -0.16 -13.14 -3.74
C VAL A 95 0.01 -13.30 -5.25
N VAL A 96 -0.30 -12.27 -6.04
CA VAL A 96 -0.15 -12.28 -7.50
C VAL A 96 1.33 -12.25 -7.87
N LEU A 97 2.13 -11.44 -7.17
CA LEU A 97 3.57 -11.32 -7.36
C LEU A 97 4.33 -12.64 -7.19
N GLY A 98 3.87 -13.49 -6.27
CA GLY A 98 4.48 -14.80 -6.06
C GLY A 98 4.31 -15.74 -7.24
N LEU A 99 3.26 -15.56 -8.04
CA LEU A 99 3.00 -16.36 -9.25
C LEU A 99 3.89 -15.94 -10.43
N VAL A 100 4.33 -14.68 -10.49
CA VAL A 100 5.19 -14.15 -11.56
C VAL A 100 6.68 -14.19 -11.23
N GLY A 101 7.07 -14.81 -10.11
CA GLY A 101 8.47 -14.97 -9.71
C GLY A 101 9.05 -13.78 -8.93
N ALA A 102 8.25 -12.76 -8.61
CA ALA A 102 8.66 -11.64 -7.76
C ALA A 102 8.66 -12.00 -6.25
N GLY A 103 8.30 -13.24 -5.89
CA GLY A 103 8.26 -13.70 -4.50
C GLY A 103 7.01 -13.23 -3.73
N GLY A 104 7.04 -13.36 -2.41
CA GLY A 104 5.88 -13.05 -1.54
C GLY A 104 5.00 -14.26 -1.21
N ILE A 105 3.81 -13.99 -0.68
CA ILE A 105 2.87 -15.01 -0.16
C ILE A 105 2.49 -16.01 -1.26
N GLY A 106 2.33 -15.52 -2.50
CA GLY A 106 1.98 -16.34 -3.65
C GLY A 106 3.00 -17.41 -4.03
N ARG A 107 4.23 -17.33 -3.52
CA ARG A 107 5.27 -18.34 -3.80
C ARG A 107 4.89 -19.70 -3.22
N VAL A 108 4.21 -19.72 -2.07
CA VAL A 108 3.73 -20.96 -1.43
C VAL A 108 2.65 -21.61 -2.30
N LEU A 109 1.76 -20.80 -2.85
CA LEU A 109 0.71 -21.23 -3.77
C LEU A 109 1.33 -21.80 -5.06
N GLU A 110 2.29 -21.09 -5.64
CA GLU A 110 2.98 -21.49 -6.86
C GLU A 110 3.73 -22.82 -6.69
N ALA A 111 4.40 -23.01 -5.54
CA ALA A 111 5.09 -24.27 -5.25
C ALA A 111 4.12 -25.47 -5.22
N GLN A 112 2.95 -25.35 -4.59
CA GLN A 112 1.97 -26.45 -4.57
C GLN A 112 1.35 -26.70 -5.96
N ARG A 113 1.17 -25.62 -6.75
CA ARG A 113 0.69 -25.70 -8.13
C ARG A 113 1.65 -26.47 -9.03
N GLN A 114 2.95 -26.24 -8.90
CA GLN A 114 3.98 -26.95 -9.67
C GLN A 114 4.00 -28.47 -9.42
N PHE A 115 3.64 -28.92 -8.21
CA PHE A 115 3.52 -30.34 -7.89
C PHE A 115 2.14 -30.93 -8.23
N PHE A 116 1.26 -30.20 -8.91
CA PHE A 116 -0.11 -30.60 -9.26
C PHE A 116 -0.96 -31.06 -8.05
N ARG A 117 -0.64 -30.59 -6.84
CA ARG A 117 -1.35 -30.94 -5.59
C ARG A 117 -2.52 -30.01 -5.35
N PHE A 118 -3.54 -30.05 -6.23
CA PHE A 118 -4.66 -29.10 -6.20
C PHE A 118 -5.45 -29.09 -4.88
N GLY A 119 -5.51 -30.20 -4.15
CA GLY A 119 -6.10 -30.21 -2.80
C GLY A 119 -5.36 -29.30 -1.80
N ARG A 120 -4.03 -29.22 -1.88
CA ARG A 120 -3.23 -28.31 -1.05
C ARG A 120 -3.30 -26.86 -1.54
N VAL A 121 -3.41 -26.66 -2.86
CA VAL A 121 -3.62 -25.33 -3.46
C VAL A 121 -4.90 -24.70 -2.90
N LEU A 122 -6.01 -25.46 -2.86
CA LEU A 122 -7.27 -24.98 -2.28
C LEU A 122 -7.10 -24.59 -0.80
N GLY A 123 -6.43 -25.43 -0.01
CA GLY A 123 -6.18 -25.15 1.42
C GLY A 123 -5.37 -23.86 1.62
N VAL A 124 -4.31 -23.65 0.84
CA VAL A 124 -3.51 -22.42 0.89
C VAL A 124 -4.33 -21.20 0.47
N LEU A 125 -5.17 -21.31 -0.57
CA LEU A 125 -6.06 -20.24 -1.00
C LEU A 125 -7.06 -19.83 0.09
N VAL A 126 -7.66 -20.80 0.77
CA VAL A 126 -8.58 -20.54 1.89
C VAL A 126 -7.87 -19.81 3.03
N ILE A 127 -6.65 -20.24 3.39
CA ILE A 127 -5.85 -19.57 4.42
C ILE A 127 -5.53 -18.12 4.02
N ILE A 128 -5.05 -17.91 2.79
CA ILE A 128 -4.76 -16.57 2.27
C ILE A 128 -6.03 -15.70 2.32
N PHE A 129 -7.17 -16.24 1.90
CA PHE A 129 -8.44 -15.53 1.93
C PHE A 129 -8.81 -15.10 3.35
N VAL A 130 -8.74 -16.01 4.33
CA VAL A 130 -9.04 -15.70 5.74
C VAL A 130 -8.10 -14.62 6.27
N VAL A 131 -6.80 -14.71 5.99
CA VAL A 131 -5.81 -13.72 6.44
C VAL A 131 -6.09 -12.35 5.83
N VAL A 132 -6.31 -12.28 4.52
CA VAL A 132 -6.62 -11.02 3.82
C VAL A 132 -7.92 -10.42 4.37
N TRP A 133 -8.94 -11.24 4.59
CA TRP A 133 -10.22 -10.80 5.15
C TRP A 133 -10.06 -10.23 6.57
N VAL A 134 -9.28 -10.88 7.44
CA VAL A 134 -8.99 -10.36 8.79
C VAL A 134 -8.25 -9.02 8.72
N ILE A 135 -7.24 -8.92 7.85
CA ILE A 135 -6.48 -7.66 7.66
C ILE A 135 -7.40 -6.54 7.16
N GLU A 136 -8.30 -6.84 6.22
CA GLU A 136 -9.28 -5.89 5.70
C GLU A 136 -10.19 -5.36 6.82
N GLN A 137 -10.72 -6.25 7.66
CA GLN A 137 -11.58 -5.87 8.79
C GLN A 137 -10.85 -5.00 9.82
N VAL A 138 -9.61 -5.35 10.15
CA VAL A 138 -8.77 -4.55 11.06
C VAL A 138 -8.48 -3.18 10.45
N SER A 139 -8.15 -3.13 9.15
CA SER A 139 -7.82 -1.90 8.44
C SER A 139 -9.01 -0.95 8.32
N VAL A 140 -10.22 -1.49 8.09
CA VAL A 140 -11.47 -0.72 8.09
C VAL A 140 -11.79 -0.20 9.48
N SER A 141 -11.64 -1.04 10.52
CA SER A 141 -11.92 -0.66 11.90
C SER A 141 -11.00 0.45 12.41
N LEU A 142 -9.71 0.40 12.05
CA LEU A 142 -8.74 1.45 12.36
C LEU A 142 -9.06 2.75 11.62
N ARG A 143 -9.42 2.67 10.32
CA ARG A 143 -9.81 3.85 9.54
C ARG A 143 -11.03 4.57 10.12
N LYS A 144 -12.06 3.82 10.54
CA LYS A 144 -13.26 4.37 11.19
C LYS A 144 -13.02 5.05 12.53
N ARG A 145 -11.85 4.84 13.16
CA ARG A 145 -11.48 5.53 14.41
C ARG A 145 -10.66 6.80 14.17
N LEU A 146 -10.09 6.95 12.97
CA LEU A 146 -9.23 8.07 12.59
C LEU A 146 -10.01 9.18 11.89
N ILE A 147 -11.07 8.81 11.17
CA ILE A 147 -12.05 9.70 10.54
C ILE A 147 -13.23 9.86 11.50
#